data_AF-A0A0J5GE14-F1
#
_entry.id   AF-A0A0J5GE14-F1
#
_cell.length_a   1.000
_cell.length_b   1.000
_cell.length_c   1.000
_cell.angle_alpha   90.00
_cell.angle_beta   90.00
_cell.angle_gamma   90.00
#
_symmetry.space_group_name_H-M   'P 1'
#
loop_
_entity.id
_entity.type
_entity.pdbx_description
1 polymer ?
#
loop_
_entity_poly.entity_id
_entity_poly.type
_entity_poly.pdbx_seq_one_letter_code
_entity_poly.pdbx_strand_id
1 'polypeptide(L)'
;MKRFIGALVLLALMGGAQATEVRVDFGFFDSAKEQGDKFVQALPKGTELSRLTLGSKPLELGSSWQVLHSGYYLDTVDEVGSPISGRGVATAYLYLGKFNAERLNEFMRLDVSLYRRVRTEYLTNILPVCQKSEDYVYQDILEARNQRMSCLAVRVGSPALETKRSDIYSAVENAYGDMLFQADSQGSTKLYITELYETRSSNLFRLYRVMPAEGRALPQLSDELVRMRSSLQSTFF
;
A
#
# COMPACT_ATOMS: atom_id res chain seq x y z
N MET A 1 23.23 24.13 -56.67
CA MET A 1 22.55 22.83 -56.57
C MET A 1 21.88 22.73 -55.22
N LYS A 2 20.55 22.70 -55.20
CA LYS A 2 19.72 22.62 -53.99
C LYS A 2 19.58 21.14 -53.61
N ARG A 3 19.84 20.77 -52.35
CA ARG A 3 19.38 19.50 -51.78
C ARG A 3 18.46 19.82 -50.61
N PHE A 4 17.17 19.75 -50.89
CA PHE A 4 16.12 19.56 -49.88
C PHE A 4 16.40 18.23 -49.19
N ILE A 5 16.58 18.26 -47.87
CA ILE A 5 16.40 17.09 -47.03
C ILE A 5 15.22 17.44 -46.14
N GLY A 6 14.04 17.05 -46.61
CA GLY A 6 12.90 16.83 -45.74
C GLY A 6 13.18 15.56 -44.95
N ALA A 7 13.34 15.70 -43.65
CA ALA A 7 13.19 14.60 -42.71
C ALA A 7 12.02 14.96 -41.79
N LEU A 8 10.84 14.60 -42.27
CA LEU A 8 9.65 14.44 -41.46
C LEU A 8 9.87 13.20 -40.59
N VAL A 9 10.08 13.36 -39.28
CA VAL A 9 9.98 12.23 -38.34
C VAL A 9 9.03 12.60 -37.22
N LEU A 10 7.81 12.13 -37.46
CA LEU A 10 6.75 11.69 -36.56
C LEU A 10 6.76 12.21 -35.11
N LEU A 11 5.71 12.97 -34.83
CA LEU A 11 4.92 12.89 -33.60
C LEU A 11 4.76 11.44 -33.13
N ALA A 12 5.45 11.09 -32.05
CA ALA A 12 5.07 9.99 -31.16
C ALA A 12 4.56 10.58 -29.84
N LEU A 13 3.43 11.29 -29.90
CA LEU A 13 2.59 11.54 -28.73
C LEU A 13 1.69 10.33 -28.53
N MET A 14 2.28 9.22 -28.11
CA MET A 14 1.55 8.14 -27.46
C MET A 14 2.16 8.00 -26.08
N GLY A 15 1.63 8.79 -25.15
CA GLY A 15 1.92 8.69 -23.72
C GLY A 15 1.37 7.37 -23.19
N GLY A 16 2.07 6.27 -23.45
CA GLY A 16 2.04 5.15 -22.54
C GLY A 16 2.78 5.63 -21.30
N ALA A 17 2.05 5.87 -20.21
CA ALA A 17 2.68 6.03 -18.90
C ALA A 17 3.49 4.75 -18.67
N GLN A 18 4.81 4.84 -18.86
CA GLN A 18 5.70 3.71 -18.70
C GLN A 18 5.60 3.32 -17.23
N ALA A 19 5.14 2.10 -16.95
CA ALA A 19 4.99 1.63 -15.58
C ALA A 19 6.32 1.83 -14.87
N THR A 20 6.33 2.67 -13.83
CA THR A 20 7.56 2.97 -13.09
C THR A 20 7.70 1.88 -12.03
N GLU A 21 8.57 0.92 -12.31
CA GLU A 21 8.83 -0.21 -11.42
C GLU A 21 10.03 0.11 -10.52
N VAL A 22 9.84 -0.04 -9.21
CA VAL A 22 10.93 -0.08 -8.24
C VAL A 22 11.12 -1.52 -7.79
N ARG A 23 12.36 -2.00 -7.87
CA ARG A 23 12.73 -3.36 -7.48
C ARG A 23 13.68 -3.33 -6.29
N VAL A 24 13.38 -4.16 -5.30
CA VAL A 24 14.20 -4.36 -4.11
C VAL A 24 14.56 -5.83 -4.03
N ASP A 25 15.81 -6.17 -4.33
CA ASP A 25 16.29 -7.54 -4.26
C ASP A 25 16.90 -7.85 -2.88
N PHE A 26 16.53 -8.99 -2.32
CA PHE A 26 17.04 -9.47 -1.04
C PHE A 26 17.99 -10.65 -1.25
N GLY A 27 19.17 -10.56 -0.65
CA GLY A 27 20.15 -11.62 -0.61
C GLY A 27 19.71 -12.77 0.31
N PHE A 28 20.22 -13.97 0.04
CA PHE A 28 19.92 -15.15 0.85
C PHE A 28 20.39 -15.01 2.31
N PHE A 29 21.42 -14.21 2.58
CA PHE A 29 21.97 -14.04 3.93
C PHE A 29 21.65 -12.68 4.54
N ASP A 30 20.85 -11.85 3.88
CA ASP A 30 20.44 -10.57 4.44
C ASP A 30 19.63 -10.81 5.72
N SER A 31 20.09 -10.21 6.81
CA SER A 31 19.35 -10.08 8.06
C SER A 31 18.07 -9.25 7.87
N ALA A 32 17.11 -9.37 8.78
CA ALA A 32 15.88 -8.58 8.74
C ALA A 32 16.16 -7.07 8.67
N LYS A 33 17.18 -6.60 9.41
CA LYS A 33 17.61 -5.20 9.38
C LYS A 33 18.14 -4.81 8.00
N GLU A 34 19.03 -5.60 7.40
CA GLU A 34 19.58 -5.32 6.06
C GLU A 34 18.50 -5.29 4.99
N GLN A 35 17.50 -6.18 5.07
CA GLN A 35 16.34 -6.14 4.17
C GLN A 35 15.56 -4.83 4.33
N GLY A 36 15.31 -4.40 5.57
CA GLY A 36 14.67 -3.12 5.88
C GLY A 36 15.45 -1.93 5.32
N ASP A 37 16.77 -1.89 5.52
CA ASP A 37 17.63 -0.83 5.03
C ASP A 37 17.63 -0.76 3.49
N LYS A 38 17.70 -1.92 2.81
CA LYS A 38 17.59 -2.00 1.34
C LYS A 38 16.25 -1.48 0.83
N PHE A 39 15.16 -1.79 1.53
CA PHE A 39 13.83 -1.30 1.18
C PHE A 39 13.76 0.23 1.24
N VAL A 40 14.22 0.83 2.33
CA VAL A 40 14.22 2.30 2.52
C VAL A 40 15.12 2.98 1.48
N GLN A 41 16.31 2.42 1.23
CA GLN A 41 17.24 2.97 0.25
C GLN A 41 16.68 2.96 -1.18
N ALA A 42 15.91 1.95 -1.55
CA ALA A 42 15.32 1.83 -2.88
C ALA A 42 14.10 2.75 -3.10
N LEU A 43 13.48 3.23 -2.02
CA LEU A 43 12.27 4.04 -2.05
C LEU A 43 12.47 5.36 -1.30
N PRO A 44 13.38 6.24 -1.75
CA PRO A 44 13.50 7.57 -1.17
C PRO A 44 12.25 8.41 -1.46
N LYS A 45 12.00 9.41 -0.61
CA LYS A 45 10.93 10.39 -0.81
C LYS A 45 11.03 11.03 -2.20
N GLY A 46 9.89 11.17 -2.87
CA GLY A 46 9.77 11.73 -4.22
C GLY A 46 9.85 10.69 -5.34
N THR A 47 10.26 9.45 -5.05
CA THR A 47 10.28 8.36 -6.05
C THR A 47 8.86 8.12 -6.58
N GLU A 48 8.69 8.06 -7.89
CA GLU A 48 7.44 7.62 -8.49
C GLU A 48 7.46 6.11 -8.72
N LEU A 49 6.35 5.43 -8.44
CA LEU A 49 6.17 4.03 -8.77
C LEU A 49 4.71 3.67 -9.06
N SER A 50 4.52 2.76 -10.00
CA SER A 50 3.26 2.08 -10.25
C SER A 50 3.30 0.59 -9.93
N ARG A 51 4.52 0.04 -9.76
CA ARG A 51 4.76 -1.35 -9.39
C ARG A 51 5.94 -1.41 -8.41
N LEU A 52 5.80 -2.22 -7.36
CA LEU A 52 6.85 -2.53 -6.41
C LEU A 52 7.18 -4.03 -6.47
N THR A 53 8.42 -4.38 -6.79
CA THR A 53 8.86 -5.77 -6.82
C THR A 53 9.79 -6.06 -5.65
N LEU A 54 9.34 -6.93 -4.73
CA LEU A 54 10.08 -7.33 -3.53
C LEU A 54 10.68 -8.74 -3.75
N GLY A 55 11.97 -8.79 -4.05
CA GLY A 55 12.64 -9.98 -4.57
C GLY A 55 12.01 -10.45 -5.88
N SER A 56 11.28 -11.57 -5.83
CA SER A 56 10.54 -12.12 -6.98
C SER A 56 9.03 -11.90 -6.91
N LYS A 57 8.55 -11.05 -5.99
CA LYS A 57 7.12 -10.85 -5.74
C LYS A 57 6.69 -9.46 -6.25
N PRO A 58 6.05 -9.36 -7.43
CA PRO A 58 5.56 -8.10 -7.95
C PRO A 58 4.24 -7.71 -7.28
N LEU A 59 4.14 -6.44 -6.90
CA LEU A 59 2.95 -5.77 -6.39
C LEU A 59 2.53 -4.66 -7.36
N GLU A 60 1.36 -4.81 -7.97
CA GLU A 60 0.75 -3.78 -8.80
C GLU A 60 -0.02 -2.78 -7.93
N LEU A 61 0.28 -1.48 -8.09
CA LEU A 61 -0.43 -0.40 -7.39
C LEU A 61 -1.55 0.24 -8.24
N GLY A 62 -1.72 -0.23 -9.48
CA GLY A 62 -2.78 0.14 -10.42
C GLY A 62 -2.66 1.54 -11.06
N SER A 63 -1.78 2.40 -10.56
CA SER A 63 -1.51 3.75 -11.08
C SER A 63 -0.15 4.23 -10.58
N SER A 64 0.37 5.36 -11.10
CA SER A 64 1.59 5.97 -10.54
C SER A 64 1.30 6.65 -9.20
N TRP A 65 2.21 6.46 -8.25
CA TRP A 65 2.19 7.00 -6.91
C TRP A 65 3.54 7.61 -6.58
N GLN A 66 3.56 8.71 -5.84
CA GLN A 66 4.79 9.28 -5.32
C GLN A 66 5.05 8.78 -3.89
N VAL A 67 6.28 8.36 -3.60
CA VAL A 67 6.74 8.02 -2.25
C VAL A 67 6.80 9.28 -1.40
N LEU A 68 6.00 9.30 -0.34
CA LEU A 68 6.01 10.35 0.67
C LEU A 68 7.04 10.04 1.77
N HIS A 69 7.13 8.78 2.16
CA HIS A 69 8.03 8.28 3.19
C HIS A 69 8.12 6.74 3.11
N SER A 70 9.30 6.19 3.43
CA SER A 70 9.52 4.75 3.54
C SER A 70 10.20 4.43 4.87
N GLY A 71 9.90 3.26 5.43
CA GLY A 71 10.48 2.80 6.68
C GLY A 71 10.27 1.31 6.89
N TYR A 72 10.77 0.81 8.01
CA TYR A 72 10.49 -0.54 8.47
C TYR A 72 10.51 -0.59 9.99
N TYR A 73 9.92 -1.64 10.54
CA TYR A 73 10.11 -2.02 11.92
C TYR A 73 10.50 -3.49 11.98
N LEU A 74 11.23 -3.83 13.06
CA LEU A 74 11.60 -5.21 13.35
C LEU A 74 10.57 -5.80 14.30
N ASP A 75 10.15 -7.01 14.00
CA ASP A 75 9.17 -7.76 14.77
C ASP A 75 9.68 -9.18 15.02
N THR A 76 8.93 -9.98 15.78
CA THR A 76 9.22 -11.38 16.04
C THR A 76 8.04 -12.26 15.67
N VAL A 77 8.32 -13.41 15.05
CA VAL A 77 7.32 -14.43 14.74
C VAL A 77 7.50 -15.65 15.63
N ASP A 78 6.39 -16.33 15.92
CA ASP A 78 6.36 -17.57 16.69
C ASP A 78 6.25 -18.78 15.76
N GLU A 79 6.99 -19.85 16.06
CA GLU A 79 6.91 -21.12 15.35
C GLU A 79 6.01 -22.12 16.09
N VAL A 80 5.12 -22.82 15.36
CA VAL A 80 4.33 -23.91 15.91
C VAL A 80 5.20 -25.15 16.16
N GLY A 81 5.24 -25.62 17.41
CA GLY A 81 5.71 -26.99 17.74
C GLY A 81 7.19 -27.13 18.15
N SER A 82 7.94 -26.04 18.29
CA SER A 82 9.30 -26.01 18.84
C SER A 82 9.35 -25.18 20.12
N PRO A 83 10.34 -25.36 21.02
CA PRO A 83 10.57 -24.43 22.12
C PRO A 83 10.69 -23.01 21.53
N ILE A 84 9.94 -22.06 22.11
CA ILE A 84 9.70 -20.69 21.63
C ILE A 84 11.02 -20.01 21.21
N SER A 85 11.43 -20.20 19.96
CA SER A 85 12.57 -19.50 19.36
C SER A 85 11.98 -18.41 18.49
N GLY A 86 11.78 -17.23 19.08
CA GLY A 86 11.37 -16.04 18.33
C GLY A 86 12.44 -15.69 17.30
N ARG A 87 12.03 -15.42 16.06
CA ARG A 87 12.93 -14.99 14.98
C ARG A 87 12.63 -13.56 14.59
N GLY A 88 13.68 -12.74 14.47
CA GLY A 88 13.56 -11.38 13.97
C GLY A 88 13.11 -11.35 12.51
N VAL A 89 12.04 -10.60 12.24
CA VAL A 89 11.51 -10.32 10.90
C VAL A 89 11.44 -8.82 10.69
N ALA A 90 11.36 -8.38 9.43
CA ALA A 90 11.14 -6.98 9.09
C ALA A 90 9.81 -6.82 8.37
N THR A 91 9.03 -5.84 8.82
CA THR A 91 7.87 -5.36 8.09
C THR A 91 8.18 -3.95 7.59
N ALA A 92 8.19 -3.79 6.28
CA ALA A 92 8.33 -2.50 5.65
C ALA A 92 6.99 -1.76 5.67
N TYR A 93 7.06 -0.43 5.70
CA TYR A 93 5.92 0.42 5.43
C TYR A 93 6.28 1.54 4.46
N LEU A 94 5.31 1.92 3.63
CA LEU A 94 5.44 2.93 2.59
C LEU A 94 4.23 3.85 2.61
N TYR A 95 4.47 5.14 2.81
CA TYR A 95 3.47 6.19 2.59
C TYR A 95 3.59 6.67 1.14
N LEU A 96 2.47 6.64 0.45
CA LEU A 96 2.33 7.00 -0.96
C LEU A 96 1.28 8.10 -1.10
N GLY A 97 1.47 8.96 -2.08
CA GLY A 97 0.58 10.08 -2.35
C GLY A 97 0.34 10.28 -3.85
N LYS A 98 -0.84 10.81 -4.17
CA LYS A 98 -1.11 11.43 -5.46
C LYS A 98 -1.44 12.89 -5.26
N PHE A 99 -0.74 13.73 -5.99
CA PHE A 99 -0.92 15.16 -5.94
C PHE A 99 -1.77 15.64 -7.12
N ASN A 100 -2.65 16.61 -6.86
CA ASN A 100 -3.35 17.37 -7.88
C ASN A 100 -3.29 18.86 -7.49
N ALA A 101 -2.76 19.71 -8.37
CA ALA A 101 -2.57 21.14 -8.11
C ALA A 101 -1.93 21.42 -6.73
N GLU A 102 -0.81 20.74 -6.44
CA GLU A 102 -0.05 20.83 -5.18
C GLU A 102 -0.78 20.31 -3.92
N ARG A 103 -1.98 19.75 -4.06
CA ARG A 103 -2.72 19.12 -2.95
C ARG A 103 -2.56 17.61 -2.96
N LEU A 104 -2.41 17.01 -1.78
CA LEU A 104 -2.45 15.56 -1.59
C LEU A 104 -3.91 15.10 -1.67
N ASN A 105 -4.32 14.68 -2.87
CA ASN A 105 -5.70 14.29 -3.17
C ASN A 105 -6.01 12.84 -2.78
N GLU A 106 -4.96 12.03 -2.62
CA GLU A 106 -5.11 10.63 -2.26
C GLU A 106 -3.82 10.18 -1.58
N PHE A 107 -3.94 9.43 -0.49
CA PHE A 107 -2.78 8.80 0.12
C PHE A 107 -3.03 7.33 0.44
N MET A 108 -1.95 6.59 0.53
CA MET A 108 -1.97 5.16 0.81
C MET A 108 -0.79 4.82 1.71
N ARG A 109 -1.05 4.11 2.81
CA ARG A 109 -0.01 3.41 3.56
C ARG A 109 -0.07 1.93 3.20
N LEU A 110 1.05 1.38 2.78
CA LEU A 110 1.27 -0.04 2.61
C LEU A 110 2.14 -0.54 3.75
N ASP A 111 1.77 -1.63 4.41
CA ASP A 111 2.66 -2.41 5.29
C ASP A 111 2.85 -3.80 4.65
N VAL A 112 4.09 -4.27 4.52
CA VAL A 112 4.40 -5.54 3.84
C VAL A 112 5.58 -6.25 4.49
N SER A 113 5.47 -7.56 4.69
CA SER A 113 6.58 -8.37 5.19
C SER A 113 7.73 -8.42 4.18
N LEU A 114 8.94 -8.09 4.63
CA LEU A 114 10.16 -8.28 3.88
C LEU A 114 10.62 -9.74 4.08
N TYR A 115 10.45 -10.50 3.02
CA TYR A 115 10.85 -11.88 2.78
C TYR A 115 11.51 -12.72 3.93
N ARG A 116 10.82 -13.79 4.39
CA ARG A 116 11.26 -15.20 4.20
C ARG A 116 10.17 -16.22 4.59
N ARG A 117 9.97 -17.24 3.73
CA ARG A 117 8.94 -18.28 3.83
C ARG A 117 9.27 -19.33 4.90
N VAL A 118 8.58 -19.29 6.04
CA VAL A 118 8.52 -20.42 6.96
C VAL A 118 7.05 -20.73 7.21
N ARG A 119 6.57 -21.86 6.69
CA ARG A 119 5.14 -22.20 6.73
C ARG A 119 4.63 -22.46 8.15
N THR A 120 5.54 -22.82 9.06
CA THR A 120 5.29 -23.15 10.47
C THR A 120 5.25 -21.92 11.37
N GLU A 121 5.60 -20.74 10.87
CA GLU A 121 5.58 -19.49 11.61
C GLU A 121 4.29 -18.69 11.38
N TYR A 122 3.81 -18.00 12.40
CA TYR A 122 2.67 -17.09 12.32
C TYR A 122 2.96 -15.76 13.04
N LEU A 123 2.23 -14.71 12.64
CA LEU A 123 2.26 -13.43 13.35
C LEU A 123 1.54 -13.60 14.69
N THR A 124 2.18 -13.14 15.75
CA THR A 124 1.64 -13.19 17.12
C THR A 124 0.48 -12.21 17.33
N ASN A 125 0.40 -11.18 16.48
CA ASN A 125 -0.64 -10.16 16.50
C ASN A 125 -1.27 -10.01 15.11
N ILE A 126 -2.49 -10.52 14.95
CA ILE A 126 -3.31 -10.22 13.77
C ILE A 126 -4.13 -8.96 14.08
N LEU A 127 -3.94 -7.92 13.26
CA LEU A 127 -4.65 -6.67 13.43
C LEU A 127 -6.17 -6.87 13.28
N PRO A 128 -6.98 -6.27 14.16
CA PRO A 128 -8.44 -6.33 14.08
C PRO A 128 -9.00 -5.39 13.00
N VAL A 129 -8.74 -5.69 11.73
CA VAL A 129 -9.24 -4.92 10.58
C VAL A 129 -10.44 -5.59 9.93
N CYS A 130 -11.26 -4.82 9.20
CA CYS A 130 -12.49 -5.31 8.55
C CYS A 130 -13.50 -5.98 9.52
N GLN A 131 -13.66 -5.50 10.75
CA GLN A 131 -14.62 -6.08 11.69
C GLN A 131 -16.08 -5.85 11.28
N LYS A 132 -16.95 -6.86 11.42
CA LYS A 132 -18.37 -6.77 11.01
C LYS A 132 -19.19 -5.68 11.72
N SER A 133 -18.69 -5.07 12.81
CA SER A 133 -19.38 -4.05 13.60
C SER A 133 -19.19 -2.61 13.10
N GLU A 134 -18.41 -2.39 12.05
CA GLU A 134 -18.15 -1.06 11.48
C GLU A 134 -19.09 -0.74 10.30
N ASP A 135 -19.36 0.55 10.08
CA ASP A 135 -20.21 1.07 8.99
C ASP A 135 -19.48 1.02 7.63
N TYR A 136 -19.24 -0.19 7.13
CA TYR A 136 -18.67 -0.39 5.79
C TYR A 136 -19.75 -0.25 4.71
N VAL A 137 -19.45 0.54 3.68
CA VAL A 137 -20.26 0.62 2.46
C VAL A 137 -19.93 -0.51 1.48
N TYR A 138 -18.79 -1.18 1.68
CA TYR A 138 -18.40 -2.40 0.98
C TYR A 138 -17.51 -3.22 1.90
N GLN A 139 -17.76 -4.53 1.98
CA GLN A 139 -16.92 -5.46 2.74
C GLN A 139 -16.90 -6.82 2.05
N ASP A 140 -15.72 -7.42 2.00
CA ASP A 140 -15.52 -8.77 1.53
C ASP A 140 -14.47 -9.48 2.40
N ILE A 141 -14.93 -10.48 3.17
CA ILE A 141 -14.11 -11.28 4.07
C ILE A 141 -14.09 -12.71 3.54
N LEU A 142 -12.96 -13.12 2.98
CA LEU A 142 -12.76 -14.49 2.51
C LEU A 142 -12.34 -15.42 3.65
N GLU A 143 -11.55 -14.91 4.60
CA GLU A 143 -11.09 -15.68 5.76
C GLU A 143 -10.81 -14.78 6.98
N ALA A 144 -11.14 -15.27 8.17
CA ALA A 144 -10.89 -14.59 9.45
C ALA A 144 -10.57 -15.62 10.54
N ARG A 145 -9.34 -16.15 10.53
CA ARG A 145 -8.81 -17.12 11.51
C ARG A 145 -7.52 -16.59 12.12
N ASN A 146 -7.15 -17.09 13.30
CA ASN A 146 -5.97 -16.64 14.07
C ASN A 146 -4.61 -16.76 13.34
N GLN A 147 -4.52 -17.46 12.21
CA GLN A 147 -3.28 -17.64 11.43
C GLN A 147 -3.43 -17.22 9.97
N ARG A 148 -4.65 -16.82 9.57
CA ARG A 148 -4.98 -16.47 8.20
C ARG A 148 -6.16 -15.52 8.17
N MET A 149 -5.94 -14.34 7.62
CA MET A 149 -6.99 -13.35 7.39
C MET A 149 -6.89 -12.84 5.97
N SER A 150 -8.02 -12.73 5.31
CA SER A 150 -8.16 -12.13 3.99
C SER A 150 -9.42 -11.30 4.02
N CYS A 151 -9.24 -9.99 4.09
CA CYS A 151 -10.35 -9.05 4.21
C CYS A 151 -10.08 -7.78 3.41
N LEU A 152 -11.16 -7.26 2.85
CA LEU A 152 -11.20 -5.99 2.16
C LEU A 152 -12.43 -5.24 2.63
N ALA A 153 -12.29 -3.97 2.97
CA ALA A 153 -13.41 -3.14 3.37
C ALA A 153 -13.23 -1.69 2.91
N VAL A 154 -14.35 -1.03 2.59
CA VAL A 154 -14.44 0.40 2.30
C VAL A 154 -15.52 0.98 3.17
N ARG A 155 -15.21 2.05 3.90
CA ARG A 155 -16.17 2.85 4.66
C ARG A 155 -16.16 4.29 4.16
N VAL A 156 -17.25 4.99 4.46
CA VAL A 156 -17.33 6.42 4.27
C VAL A 156 -17.10 7.08 5.62
N GLY A 157 -16.15 8.00 5.69
CA GLY A 157 -15.83 8.75 6.89
C GLY A 157 -15.68 10.24 6.62
N SER A 158 -15.28 10.98 7.65
CA SER A 158 -14.92 12.39 7.57
C SER A 158 -13.51 12.60 8.12
N PRO A 159 -12.77 13.64 7.67
CA PRO A 159 -11.43 13.95 8.17
C PRO A 159 -11.36 13.96 9.70
N ALA A 160 -12.24 14.71 10.36
CA ALA A 160 -12.24 14.88 11.82
C ALA A 160 -12.44 13.58 12.61
N LEU A 161 -13.17 12.61 12.04
CA LEU A 161 -13.35 11.30 12.65
C LEU A 161 -12.10 10.43 12.43
N GLU A 162 -11.50 10.50 11.23
CA GLU A 162 -10.32 9.74 10.87
C GLU A 162 -9.08 10.14 11.67
N THR A 163 -8.87 11.44 11.90
CA THR A 163 -7.80 11.95 12.77
C THR A 163 -7.80 11.29 14.15
N LYS A 164 -8.98 10.98 14.69
CA LYS A 164 -9.14 10.38 16.02
C LYS A 164 -9.07 8.85 16.00
N ARG A 165 -9.42 8.22 14.87
CA ARG A 165 -9.53 6.76 14.75
C ARG A 165 -8.25 6.11 14.22
N SER A 166 -7.45 6.84 13.46
CA SER A 166 -6.33 6.28 12.71
C SER A 166 -5.06 7.08 12.95
N ASP A 167 -4.10 6.47 13.64
CA ASP A 167 -2.75 7.02 13.80
C ASP A 167 -2.08 7.26 12.43
N ILE A 168 -2.44 6.47 11.42
CA ILE A 168 -1.94 6.62 10.05
C ILE A 168 -2.45 7.93 9.46
N TYR A 169 -3.75 8.19 9.57
CA TYR A 169 -4.35 9.43 9.07
C TYR A 169 -3.80 10.64 9.83
N SER A 170 -3.80 10.57 11.16
CA SER A 170 -3.27 11.62 12.03
C SER A 170 -1.81 11.97 11.68
N ALA A 171 -0.95 10.97 11.44
CA ALA A 171 0.43 11.20 11.03
C ALA A 171 0.54 11.92 9.67
N VAL A 172 -0.30 11.57 8.69
CA VAL A 172 -0.31 12.21 7.38
C VAL A 172 -0.86 13.64 7.47
N GLU A 173 -1.95 13.85 8.21
CA GLU A 173 -2.52 15.17 8.48
C GLU A 173 -1.52 16.08 9.18
N ASN A 174 -0.79 15.58 10.19
CA ASN A 174 0.25 16.37 10.86
C ASN A 174 1.39 16.77 9.92
N ALA A 175 1.72 15.94 8.92
CA ALA A 175 2.81 16.20 7.99
C ALA A 175 2.42 17.08 6.79
N TYR A 176 1.18 16.97 6.31
CA TYR A 176 0.72 17.62 5.08
C TYR A 176 -0.34 18.70 5.34
N GLY A 177 -0.99 18.72 6.50
CA GLY A 177 -1.90 19.76 6.98
C GLY A 177 -2.85 20.26 5.90
N ASP A 178 -2.75 21.56 5.60
CA ASP A 178 -3.58 22.24 4.60
C ASP A 178 -3.49 21.63 3.20
N MET A 179 -2.41 20.91 2.85
CA MET A 179 -2.28 20.24 1.56
C MET A 179 -3.20 19.02 1.43
N LEU A 180 -3.72 18.48 2.54
CA LEU A 180 -4.48 17.24 2.59
C LEU A 180 -5.97 17.47 2.33
N PHE A 181 -6.44 17.00 1.17
CA PHE A 181 -7.82 17.14 0.66
C PHE A 181 -8.34 18.59 0.56
N GLN A 182 -9.24 18.84 -0.38
CA GLN A 182 -9.97 20.10 -0.39
C GLN A 182 -11.08 19.99 0.65
N ALA A 183 -10.88 20.57 1.84
CA ALA A 183 -11.99 20.83 2.73
C ALA A 183 -12.94 21.81 2.02
N ASP A 184 -14.17 21.39 1.74
CA ASP A 184 -15.18 22.37 1.41
C ASP A 184 -15.37 23.30 2.63
N SER A 185 -15.78 24.54 2.38
CA SER A 185 -15.96 25.54 3.45
C SER A 185 -17.02 25.16 4.49
N GLN A 186 -17.73 24.04 4.30
CA GLN A 186 -18.79 23.53 5.18
C GLN A 186 -18.36 22.28 5.97
N GLY A 187 -17.12 21.79 5.78
CA GLY A 187 -16.61 20.58 6.43
C GLY A 187 -17.35 19.30 6.03
N SER A 188 -17.97 19.28 4.84
CA SER A 188 -18.82 18.16 4.40
C SER A 188 -18.09 17.08 3.60
N THR A 189 -16.79 17.29 3.33
CA THR A 189 -15.94 16.37 2.58
C THR A 189 -16.00 14.96 3.15
N LYS A 190 -16.56 14.05 2.35
CA LYS A 190 -16.59 12.63 2.65
C LYS A 190 -15.35 11.96 2.11
N LEU A 191 -14.80 11.02 2.87
CA LEU A 191 -13.65 10.22 2.48
C LEU A 191 -14.07 8.77 2.28
N TYR A 192 -13.58 8.13 1.23
CA TYR A 192 -13.47 6.69 1.20
C TYR A 192 -12.22 6.29 1.97
N ILE A 193 -12.41 5.44 2.98
CA ILE A 193 -11.33 4.79 3.73
C ILE A 193 -11.37 3.33 3.39
N THR A 194 -10.29 2.87 2.78
CA THR A 194 -10.12 1.49 2.34
C THR A 194 -9.11 0.80 3.21
N GLU A 195 -9.48 -0.38 3.70
CA GLU A 195 -8.60 -1.31 4.38
C GLU A 195 -8.56 -2.62 3.62
N LEU A 196 -7.37 -3.08 3.25
CA LEU A 196 -7.13 -4.39 2.69
C LEU A 196 -6.08 -5.06 3.56
N TYR A 197 -6.36 -6.27 4.01
CA TYR A 197 -5.45 -7.02 4.86
C TYR A 197 -5.43 -8.49 4.46
N GLU A 198 -4.23 -8.94 4.12
CA GLU A 198 -3.92 -10.32 3.80
C GLU A 198 -2.81 -10.79 4.74
N THR A 199 -3.05 -11.89 5.44
CA THR A 199 -2.01 -12.59 6.18
C THR A 199 -2.18 -14.09 6.01
N ARG A 200 -1.05 -14.78 5.84
CA ARG A 200 -0.97 -16.22 5.76
C ARG A 200 0.41 -16.66 6.26
N SER A 201 0.43 -17.49 7.30
CA SER A 201 1.67 -17.81 8.03
C SER A 201 2.31 -16.51 8.54
N SER A 202 3.63 -16.33 8.40
CA SER A 202 4.36 -15.11 8.78
C SER A 202 4.36 -13.99 7.73
N ASN A 203 3.65 -14.15 6.61
CA ASN A 203 3.53 -13.08 5.62
C ASN A 203 2.32 -12.20 5.94
N LEU A 204 2.49 -10.91 5.70
CA LEU A 204 1.50 -9.87 5.88
C LEU A 204 1.57 -8.90 4.72
N PHE A 205 0.38 -8.45 4.32
CA PHE A 205 0.17 -7.27 3.52
C PHE A 205 -1.02 -6.50 4.11
N ARG A 206 -0.81 -5.21 4.40
CA ARG A 206 -1.86 -4.28 4.80
C ARG A 206 -1.81 -3.07 3.89
N LEU A 207 -2.98 -2.61 3.48
CA LEU A 207 -3.16 -1.35 2.80
C LEU A 207 -4.22 -0.55 3.56
N TYR A 208 -3.89 0.70 3.84
CA TYR A 208 -4.79 1.73 4.32
C TYR A 208 -4.76 2.87 3.30
N ARG A 209 -5.84 3.08 2.57
CA ARG A 209 -5.94 4.07 1.48
C ARG A 209 -7.08 5.03 1.77
N VAL A 210 -6.82 6.32 1.56
CA VAL A 210 -7.80 7.38 1.80
C VAL A 210 -7.85 8.34 0.63
N MET A 211 -9.07 8.65 0.21
CA MET A 211 -9.35 9.57 -0.87
C MET A 211 -10.73 10.24 -0.68
N PRO A 212 -10.98 11.40 -1.31
CA PRO A 212 -12.31 11.99 -1.37
C PRO A 212 -13.31 11.01 -2.00
N ALA A 213 -14.51 10.94 -1.43
CA ALA A 213 -15.62 10.14 -1.96
C ALA A 213 -16.33 10.84 -3.12
N GLU A 214 -16.13 12.14 -3.28
CA GLU A 214 -16.67 12.93 -4.38
C GLU A 214 -15.98 12.57 -5.70
N GLY A 215 -16.77 12.35 -6.75
CA GLY A 215 -16.24 12.14 -8.11
C GLY A 215 -15.70 10.74 -8.44
N ARG A 216 -15.80 9.76 -7.53
CA ARG A 216 -15.47 8.35 -7.83
C ARG A 216 -16.63 7.40 -7.49
N ALA A 217 -16.90 6.47 -8.41
CA ALA A 217 -17.92 5.45 -8.20
C ALA A 217 -17.35 4.33 -7.32
N LEU A 218 -17.98 4.06 -6.17
CA LEU A 218 -17.64 2.95 -5.27
C LEU A 218 -17.40 1.61 -6.01
N PRO A 219 -18.20 1.21 -7.02
CA PRO A 219 -17.94 -0.01 -7.78
C PRO A 219 -16.55 -0.07 -8.43
N GLN A 220 -16.07 1.03 -9.00
CA GLN A 220 -14.74 1.07 -9.64
C GLN A 220 -13.62 0.87 -8.61
N LEU A 221 -13.74 1.52 -7.45
CA LEU A 221 -12.80 1.37 -6.35
C LEU A 221 -12.81 -0.07 -5.82
N SER A 222 -13.99 -0.65 -5.59
CA SER A 222 -14.13 -2.05 -5.16
C SER A 222 -13.50 -3.02 -6.16
N ASP A 223 -13.73 -2.84 -7.47
CA ASP A 223 -13.14 -3.69 -8.53
C ASP A 223 -11.61 -3.56 -8.62
N GLU A 224 -11.06 -2.35 -8.45
CA GLU A 224 -9.61 -2.14 -8.33
C GLU A 224 -9.03 -2.93 -7.14
N LEU A 225 -9.69 -2.87 -5.98
CA LEU A 225 -9.22 -3.49 -4.74
C LEU A 225 -9.34 -5.02 -4.76
N VAL A 226 -10.42 -5.56 -5.33
CA VAL A 226 -10.58 -7.01 -5.53
C VAL A 226 -9.52 -7.55 -6.47
N ARG A 227 -9.18 -6.81 -7.55
CA ARG A 227 -8.08 -7.19 -8.46
C ARG A 227 -6.73 -7.13 -7.76
N MET A 228 -6.47 -6.09 -6.97
CA MET A 228 -5.24 -5.99 -6.18
C MET A 228 -5.10 -7.15 -5.20
N ARG A 229 -6.16 -7.48 -4.45
CA ARG A 229 -6.18 -8.63 -3.54
C ARG A 229 -5.94 -9.95 -4.27
N SER A 230 -6.60 -10.17 -5.40
CA SER A 230 -6.39 -11.38 -6.22
C SER A 230 -4.94 -11.48 -6.71
N SER A 231 -4.35 -10.37 -7.15
CA SER A 231 -2.94 -10.31 -7.54
C SER A 231 -2.01 -10.67 -6.38
N LEU A 232 -2.19 -10.02 -5.23
CA LEU A 232 -1.46 -10.30 -3.99
C LEU A 232 -1.52 -11.78 -3.60
N GLN A 233 -2.72 -12.37 -3.62
CA GLN A 233 -2.90 -13.78 -3.27
C GLN A 233 -2.17 -14.73 -4.23
N SER A 234 -2.05 -14.36 -5.51
CA SER A 234 -1.37 -15.17 -6.52
C SER A 234 0.15 -15.00 -6.53
N THR A 235 0.68 -13.84 -6.13
CA THR A 235 2.12 -13.51 -6.24
C THR A 235 2.84 -13.51 -4.89
N PHE A 236 2.18 -13.08 -3.81
CA PHE A 236 2.78 -12.92 -2.49
C PHE A 236 2.54 -14.09 -1.53
N PHE A 237 1.38 -14.77 -1.61
CA PHE A 237 0.87 -15.77 -0.66
C PHE A 237 0.65 -17.17 -1.26
#